data_AF-A0A1U9KA24-F1
#
_entry.id   AF-A0A1U9KA24-F1
#
_cell.length_a   1.000
_cell.length_b   1.000
_cell.length_c   1.000
_cell.angle_alpha   90.00
_cell.angle_beta   90.00
_cell.angle_gamma   90.00
#
_symmetry.space_group_name_H-M   'P 1'
#
loop_
_entity.id
_entity.type
_entity.pdbx_description
1 polymer ?
#
loop_
_entity_poly.entity_id
_entity_poly.type
_entity_poly.pdbx_seq_one_letter_code
_entity_poly.pdbx_strand_id
1 'polypeptide(L)'
;MDLFPTWTLTLLLGIIVVLVVFLKTDFRGKSKRADKSGFERFLEEWEKENEAFLRTFSEVHRDLMKRIDRLEERVETLDAIARSKENGPMQELSEVERVRNSRSQLRDRYKDIFDMADDGMSVADIARRTGRGNGEVQLILGLAERGTGHD
;
A
#
# COMPACT_ATOMS: atom_id res chain seq x y z
N MET A 1 -31.19 -5.78 -12.42
CA MET A 1 -31.04 -7.02 -11.62
C MET A 1 -31.40 -8.17 -12.55
N ASP A 2 -30.50 -8.51 -13.48
CA ASP A 2 -30.71 -9.61 -14.41
C ASP A 2 -29.72 -10.72 -14.05
N LEU A 3 -29.93 -11.29 -12.86
CA LEU A 3 -29.19 -12.47 -12.44
C LEU A 3 -29.69 -13.64 -13.27
N PHE A 4 -28.89 -13.99 -14.27
CA PHE A 4 -28.96 -15.17 -15.13
C PHE A 4 -29.92 -15.08 -16.32
N PRO A 5 -29.39 -15.20 -17.55
CA PRO A 5 -30.22 -15.29 -18.74
C PRO A 5 -31.20 -16.47 -18.68
N THR A 6 -32.42 -16.29 -19.18
CA THR A 6 -33.47 -17.33 -19.17
C THR A 6 -33.05 -18.66 -19.82
N TRP A 7 -32.10 -18.63 -20.76
CA TRP A 7 -31.55 -19.84 -21.38
C TRP A 7 -30.77 -20.73 -20.40
N THR A 8 -30.16 -20.17 -19.35
CA THR A 8 -29.44 -20.97 -18.35
C THR A 8 -30.41 -21.80 -17.51
N LEU A 9 -31.57 -21.23 -17.16
CA LEU A 9 -32.63 -21.95 -16.46
C LEU A 9 -33.18 -23.09 -17.32
N THR A 10 -33.34 -22.87 -18.64
CA THR A 10 -33.78 -23.95 -19.54
C THR A 10 -32.75 -25.06 -19.70
N LEU A 11 -31.45 -24.73 -19.75
CA LEU A 11 -30.38 -25.73 -19.77
C LEU A 11 -30.32 -26.50 -18.46
N LEU A 12 -30.43 -25.81 -17.33
CA LEU A 12 -30.40 -26.41 -16.00
C LEU A 12 -31.60 -27.33 -15.79
N LEU A 13 -32.81 -26.90 -16.19
CA LEU A 13 -34.00 -27.74 -16.19
C LEU A 13 -33.82 -28.97 -17.08
N GLY A 14 -33.26 -28.80 -18.29
CA GLY A 14 -32.97 -29.91 -19.20
C GLY A 14 -31.99 -30.92 -18.59
N ILE A 15 -30.92 -30.46 -17.96
CA ILE A 15 -29.96 -31.29 -17.24
C ILE A 15 -30.65 -32.04 -16.09
N ILE A 16 -31.47 -31.35 -15.29
CA ILE A 16 -32.23 -31.98 -14.20
C ILE A 16 -33.16 -33.06 -14.74
N VAL A 17 -33.90 -32.80 -15.82
CA VAL A 17 -34.83 -33.77 -16.41
C VAL A 17 -34.08 -34.99 -16.94
N VAL A 18 -32.97 -34.78 -17.66
CA VAL A 18 -32.11 -35.86 -18.13
C VAL A 18 -31.57 -36.67 -16.95
N LEU A 19 -31.12 -36.00 -15.88
CA LEU A 19 -30.59 -36.64 -14.68
C LEU A 19 -31.67 -37.48 -13.97
N VAL A 20 -32.89 -36.95 -13.85
CA VAL A 20 -34.05 -37.66 -13.25
C VAL A 20 -34.48 -38.86 -14.10
N VAL A 21 -34.52 -38.70 -15.43
CA VAL A 21 -34.86 -39.80 -16.36
C VAL A 21 -33.77 -40.87 -16.33
N PHE A 22 -32.51 -40.48 -16.31
CA PHE A 22 -31.37 -41.38 -16.19
C PHE A 22 -31.41 -42.15 -14.87
N LEU A 23 -31.64 -41.45 -13.74
CA LEU A 23 -31.82 -42.08 -12.42
C LEU A 23 -32.97 -43.10 -12.43
N LYS A 24 -34.13 -42.73 -12.99
CA LYS A 24 -35.28 -43.63 -13.08
C LYS A 24 -35.00 -44.83 -13.98
N THR A 25 -34.23 -44.65 -15.05
CA THR A 25 -33.92 -45.72 -16.01
C THR A 25 -32.97 -46.75 -15.38
N ASP A 26 -31.97 -46.28 -14.64
CA ASP A 26 -31.02 -47.15 -13.94
C ASP A 26 -31.67 -47.91 -12.76
N PHE A 27 -32.62 -47.27 -12.06
CA PHE A 27 -33.39 -47.93 -10.99
C PHE A 27 -34.43 -48.94 -11.47
N ARG A 28 -34.92 -48.85 -12.71
CA ARG A 28 -36.03 -49.69 -13.22
C ARG A 28 -35.61 -51.13 -13.54
N GLY A 29 -34.31 -51.40 -13.66
CA GLY A 29 -33.76 -52.74 -13.94
C GLY A 29 -33.36 -53.58 -12.71
N LYS A 30 -33.27 -53.00 -11.51
CA LYS A 30 -32.78 -53.69 -10.29
C LYS A 30 -33.75 -53.68 -9.11
N SER A 31 -34.94 -53.13 -9.25
CA SER A 31 -35.86 -52.88 -8.13
C SER A 31 -36.80 -54.07 -7.81
N LYS A 32 -36.26 -55.21 -7.36
CA LYS A 32 -37.07 -56.14 -6.53
C LYS A 32 -36.34 -56.84 -5.36
N ARG A 33 -35.01 -56.75 -5.21
CA ARG A 33 -34.33 -57.33 -4.02
C ARG A 33 -33.01 -56.69 -3.58
N ALA A 34 -32.35 -55.90 -4.44
CA ALA A 34 -31.40 -54.87 -4.01
C ALA A 34 -32.18 -53.55 -4.12
N ASP A 35 -32.23 -52.67 -3.12
CA ASP A 35 -31.09 -51.87 -2.72
C ASP A 35 -31.48 -51.01 -1.49
N LYS A 36 -31.90 -51.65 -0.39
CA LYS A 36 -31.97 -50.94 0.91
C LYS A 36 -30.61 -50.97 1.60
N SER A 37 -29.94 -52.11 1.57
CA SER A 37 -28.63 -52.29 2.17
C SER A 37 -27.47 -51.59 1.42
N GLY A 38 -27.60 -51.34 0.11
CA GLY A 38 -26.59 -50.60 -0.65
C GLY A 38 -26.80 -49.09 -0.52
N PHE A 39 -28.05 -48.63 -0.56
CA PHE A 39 -28.41 -47.24 -0.27
C PHE A 39 -28.11 -46.85 1.19
N GLU A 40 -28.34 -47.73 2.17
CA GLU A 40 -27.97 -47.46 3.58
C GLU A 40 -26.46 -47.31 3.74
N ARG A 41 -25.65 -48.17 3.10
CA ARG A 41 -24.18 -48.04 3.10
C ARG A 41 -23.73 -46.77 2.39
N PHE A 42 -24.37 -46.42 1.28
CA PHE A 42 -24.10 -45.18 0.56
C PHE A 42 -24.47 -43.95 1.38
N LEU A 43 -25.62 -43.95 2.05
CA LEU A 43 -26.03 -42.87 2.95
C LEU A 43 -25.06 -42.71 4.11
N GLU A 44 -24.63 -43.82 4.71
CA GLU A 44 -23.65 -43.82 5.81
C GLU A 44 -22.28 -43.31 5.35
N GLU A 45 -21.84 -43.72 4.15
CA GLU A 45 -20.57 -43.25 3.56
C GLU A 45 -20.64 -41.78 3.13
N TRP A 46 -21.79 -41.34 2.61
CA TRP A 46 -22.06 -39.94 2.24
C TRP A 46 -22.18 -39.03 3.46
N GLU A 47 -22.83 -39.49 4.53
CA GLU A 47 -22.94 -38.76 5.79
C GLU A 47 -21.55 -38.58 6.40
N LYS A 48 -20.73 -39.63 6.36
CA LYS A 48 -19.34 -39.58 6.82
C LYS A 48 -18.47 -38.65 5.95
N GLU A 49 -18.62 -38.69 4.63
CA GLU A 49 -17.89 -37.79 3.72
C GLU A 49 -18.32 -36.34 3.89
N ASN A 50 -19.62 -36.09 4.08
CA ASN A 50 -20.16 -34.77 4.36
C ASN A 50 -19.67 -34.23 5.71
N GLU A 51 -19.58 -35.07 6.74
CA GLU A 51 -19.03 -34.68 8.04
C GLU A 51 -17.53 -34.33 7.93
N ALA A 52 -16.76 -35.12 7.17
CA ALA A 52 -15.35 -34.83 6.89
C ALA A 52 -15.20 -33.51 6.12
N PHE A 53 -16.06 -33.28 5.11
CA PHE A 53 -16.10 -32.04 4.35
C PHE A 53 -16.42 -30.84 5.25
N LEU A 54 -17.42 -30.95 6.12
CA LEU A 54 -17.79 -29.88 7.06
C LEU A 54 -16.67 -29.56 8.04
N ARG A 55 -15.92 -30.57 8.51
CA ARG A 55 -14.72 -30.38 9.34
C ARG A 55 -13.64 -29.61 8.58
N THR A 56 -13.29 -30.05 7.37
CA THR A 56 -12.31 -29.36 6.53
C THR A 56 -12.76 -27.94 6.18
N PHE A 57 -14.04 -27.74 5.88
CA PHE A 57 -14.60 -26.43 5.60
C PHE A 57 -14.50 -25.49 6.81
N SER A 58 -14.81 -26.00 8.01
CA SER A 58 -14.67 -25.26 9.27
C SER A 58 -13.21 -24.89 9.56
N GLU A 59 -12.26 -25.80 9.29
CA GLU A 59 -10.83 -25.54 9.41
C GLU A 59 -10.35 -24.47 8.43
N VAL A 60 -10.77 -24.55 7.16
CA VAL A 60 -10.46 -23.56 6.13
C VAL A 60 -11.05 -22.20 6.48
N HIS A 61 -12.31 -22.15 6.92
CA HIS A 61 -12.94 -20.91 7.37
C HIS A 61 -12.18 -20.28 8.53
N ARG A 62 -11.73 -21.10 9.50
CA ARG A 62 -10.92 -20.64 10.63
C ARG A 62 -9.55 -20.10 10.17
N ASP A 63 -8.88 -20.77 9.23
CA ASP A 63 -7.60 -20.30 8.70
C ASP A 63 -7.76 -19.00 7.91
N LEU A 64 -8.81 -18.88 7.10
CA LEU A 64 -9.15 -17.66 6.37
C LEU A 64 -9.40 -16.50 7.34
N MET A 65 -10.17 -16.71 8.41
CA MET A 65 -10.38 -15.68 9.44
C MET A 65 -9.06 -15.22 10.08
N LYS A 66 -8.17 -16.15 10.44
CA LYS A 66 -6.84 -15.79 10.97
C LYS A 66 -6.00 -15.00 9.97
N ARG A 67 -6.10 -15.32 8.67
CA ARG A 67 -5.38 -14.58 7.62
C ARG A 67 -5.94 -13.18 7.43
N ILE A 68 -7.25 -13.00 7.58
CA ILE A 68 -7.91 -11.69 7.55
C ILE A 68 -7.40 -10.84 8.72
N ASP A 69 -7.45 -11.37 9.95
CA ASP A 69 -6.97 -10.65 11.15
C ASP A 69 -5.48 -10.26 11.01
N ARG A 70 -4.66 -11.17 10.50
CA ARG A 70 -3.23 -10.92 10.27
C ARG A 70 -2.97 -9.89 9.17
N LEU A 71 -3.81 -9.84 8.14
CA LEU A 71 -3.71 -8.83 7.09
C LEU A 71 -4.11 -7.46 7.64
N GLU A 72 -5.15 -7.40 8.46
CA GLU A 72 -5.61 -6.18 9.13
C GLU A 72 -4.53 -5.62 10.05
N GLU A 73 -3.89 -6.46 10.87
CA GLU A 73 -2.73 -6.09 11.70
C GLU A 73 -1.55 -5.57 10.85
N ARG A 74 -1.28 -6.22 9.69
CA ARG A 74 -0.22 -5.76 8.78
C ARG A 74 -0.54 -4.42 8.12
N VAL A 75 -1.82 -4.13 7.84
CA VAL A 75 -2.22 -2.82 7.32
C VAL A 75 -2.05 -1.76 8.39
N GLU A 76 -2.48 -2.02 9.63
CA GLU A 76 -2.34 -1.06 10.74
C GLU A 76 -0.86 -0.74 11.03
N THR A 77 0.00 -1.75 11.05
CA THR A 77 1.45 -1.54 11.25
C THR A 77 2.08 -0.75 10.11
N LEU A 78 1.69 -1.00 8.86
CA LEU A 78 2.18 -0.24 7.71
C LEU A 78 1.68 1.20 7.73
N ASP A 79 0.43 1.45 8.09
CA ASP A 79 -0.14 2.79 8.22
C ASP A 79 0.53 3.57 9.36
N ALA A 80 0.84 2.93 10.48
CA ALA A 80 1.59 3.54 11.58
C ALA A 80 3.03 3.92 11.15
N ILE A 81 3.71 3.06 10.39
CA ILE A 81 5.04 3.33 9.83
C ILE A 81 4.98 4.43 8.75
N ALA A 82 3.95 4.45 7.92
CA ALA A 82 3.76 5.48 6.91
C ALA A 82 3.56 6.85 7.57
N ARG A 83 2.70 6.94 8.60
CA ARG A 83 2.48 8.17 9.37
C ARG A 83 3.73 8.63 10.13
N SER A 84 4.57 7.72 10.62
CA SER A 84 5.85 8.10 11.26
C SER A 84 6.89 8.58 10.25
N LYS A 85 6.90 8.02 9.03
CA LYS A 85 7.76 8.49 7.92
C LYS A 85 7.28 9.79 7.29
N GLU A 86 5.98 10.06 7.24
CA GLU A 86 5.42 11.27 6.64
C GLU A 86 5.82 12.54 7.42
N ASN A 87 6.03 12.42 8.74
CA ASN A 87 6.42 13.53 9.61
C ASN A 87 7.94 13.70 9.82
N GLY A 88 8.79 12.83 9.24
CA GLY A 88 10.20 12.71 9.64
C GLY A 88 11.24 13.31 8.67
N PRO A 89 11.41 12.82 7.42
CA PRO A 89 12.61 13.17 6.63
C PRO A 89 12.37 14.03 5.38
N MET A 90 11.14 14.18 4.88
CA MET A 90 10.91 14.86 3.59
C MET A 90 10.96 16.39 3.71
N GLN A 91 10.61 16.96 4.87
CA GLN A 91 10.70 18.41 5.09
C GLN A 91 12.16 18.85 5.31
N GLU A 92 12.94 18.10 6.08
CA GLU A 92 14.32 18.45 6.44
C GLU A 92 15.26 18.47 5.23
N LEU A 93 15.18 17.47 4.34
CA LEU A 93 15.96 17.43 3.10
C LEU A 93 15.59 18.57 2.14
N SER A 94 14.32 18.99 2.13
CA SER A 94 13.85 20.09 1.26
C SER A 94 14.24 21.47 1.78
N GLU A 95 14.44 21.63 3.08
CA GLU A 95 14.77 22.92 3.71
C GLU A 95 16.28 23.16 3.68
N VAL A 96 17.08 22.14 3.98
CA VAL A 96 18.55 22.20 3.88
C VAL A 96 18.99 22.54 2.45
N GLU A 97 18.39 21.89 1.45
CA GLU A 97 18.72 22.15 0.04
C GLU A 97 18.25 23.55 -0.41
N ARG A 98 17.08 24.02 0.06
CA ARG A 98 16.59 25.39 -0.22
C ARG A 98 17.49 26.46 0.39
N VAL A 99 17.93 26.28 1.63
CA VAL A 99 18.87 27.20 2.30
C VAL A 99 20.24 27.17 1.61
N ARG A 100 20.72 25.99 1.19
CA ARG A 100 21.97 25.86 0.43
C ARG A 100 21.90 26.58 -0.93
N ASN A 101 20.83 26.38 -1.68
CA ASN A 101 20.63 27.03 -2.98
C ASN A 101 20.50 28.55 -2.83
N SER A 102 19.76 29.02 -1.81
CA SER A 102 19.64 30.45 -1.51
C SER A 102 20.99 31.10 -1.17
N ARG A 103 21.87 30.39 -0.42
CA ARG A 103 23.24 30.85 -0.14
C ARG A 103 24.12 30.89 -1.38
N SER A 104 24.03 29.89 -2.25
CA SER A 104 24.76 29.89 -3.53
C SER A 104 24.37 31.09 -4.37
N GLN A 105 23.07 31.34 -4.53
CA GLN A 105 22.56 32.48 -5.28
C GLN A 105 22.97 33.84 -4.68
N LEU A 106 23.03 33.94 -3.34
CA LEU A 106 23.51 35.14 -2.66
C LEU A 106 24.99 35.39 -2.94
N ARG A 107 25.82 34.35 -2.84
CA ARG A 107 27.26 34.45 -3.09
C ARG A 107 27.57 34.73 -4.56
N ASP A 108 26.81 34.15 -5.49
CA ASP A 108 26.97 34.42 -6.93
C ASP A 108 26.60 35.87 -7.28
N ARG A 109 25.54 36.41 -6.68
CA ARG A 109 25.06 37.79 -6.94
C ARG A 109 26.00 38.86 -6.39
N TYR A 110 26.65 38.59 -5.26
CA TYR A 110 27.53 39.54 -4.57
C TYR A 110 28.98 39.05 -4.54
N LYS A 111 29.37 38.29 -5.57
CA LYS A 111 30.71 37.69 -5.67
C LYS A 111 31.82 38.73 -5.53
N ASP A 112 31.62 39.90 -6.12
CA ASP A 112 32.51 41.06 -6.01
C ASP A 112 32.76 41.51 -4.56
N ILE A 113 31.73 41.45 -3.70
CA ILE A 113 31.85 41.80 -2.28
C ILE A 113 32.59 40.70 -1.52
N PHE A 114 32.28 39.43 -1.79
CA PHE A 114 32.91 38.28 -1.12
C PHE A 114 34.39 38.15 -1.49
N ASP A 115 34.73 38.25 -2.78
CA ASP A 115 36.13 38.20 -3.25
C ASP A 115 36.96 39.30 -2.57
N MET A 116 36.41 40.52 -2.45
CA MET A 116 37.13 41.62 -1.78
C MET A 116 37.25 41.43 -0.26
N ALA A 117 36.26 40.79 0.38
CA ALA A 117 36.31 40.46 1.80
C ALA A 117 37.32 39.34 2.08
N ASP A 118 37.39 38.34 1.20
CA ASP A 118 38.37 37.24 1.25
C ASP A 118 39.81 37.74 1.03
N ASP A 119 39.96 38.78 0.21
CA ASP A 119 41.22 39.53 0.06
C ASP A 119 41.61 40.36 1.31
N GLY A 120 40.78 40.35 2.36
CA GLY A 120 41.03 41.03 3.63
C GLY A 120 40.73 42.52 3.65
N MET A 121 39.96 43.04 2.66
CA MET A 121 39.57 44.46 2.67
C MET A 121 38.56 44.76 3.77
N SER A 122 38.64 45.98 4.33
CA SER A 122 37.67 46.41 5.33
C SER A 122 36.29 46.65 4.68
N VAL A 123 35.22 46.46 5.47
CA VAL A 123 33.82 46.73 5.04
C VAL A 123 33.68 48.14 4.46
N ALA A 124 34.37 49.12 5.04
CA ALA A 124 34.35 50.50 4.58
C ALA A 124 35.02 50.69 3.21
N ASP A 125 36.05 49.92 2.90
CA ASP A 125 36.74 49.98 1.61
C ASP A 125 35.93 49.30 0.51
N ILE A 126 35.32 48.16 0.84
CA ILE A 126 34.42 47.42 -0.04
C ILE A 126 33.21 48.28 -0.41
N ALA A 127 32.60 48.96 0.57
CA ALA A 127 31.49 49.89 0.35
C ALA A 127 31.87 51.02 -0.63
N ARG A 128 33.03 51.64 -0.46
CA ARG A 128 33.51 52.70 -1.37
C ARG A 128 33.80 52.18 -2.77
N ARG A 129 34.36 50.98 -2.91
CA ARG A 129 34.70 50.37 -4.20
C ARG A 129 33.49 49.85 -4.97
N THR A 130 32.50 49.33 -4.27
CA THR A 130 31.27 48.78 -4.86
C THR A 130 30.14 49.80 -4.99
N GLY A 131 30.31 51.00 -4.43
CA GLY A 131 29.29 52.06 -4.42
C GLY A 131 28.09 51.74 -3.51
N ARG A 132 28.22 50.77 -2.61
CA ARG A 132 27.17 50.31 -1.68
C ARG A 132 27.37 50.92 -0.30
N GLY A 133 26.32 50.92 0.52
CA GLY A 133 26.40 51.41 1.90
C GLY A 133 27.14 50.44 2.83
N ASN A 134 27.85 50.95 3.84
CA ASN A 134 28.53 50.11 4.85
C ASN A 134 27.58 49.08 5.51
N GLY A 135 26.35 49.49 5.80
CA GLY A 135 25.34 48.59 6.39
C GLY A 135 24.85 47.51 5.42
N GLU A 136 24.83 47.79 4.12
CA GLU A 136 24.44 46.82 3.10
C GLU A 136 25.52 45.75 2.92
N VAL A 137 26.79 46.16 2.87
CA VAL A 137 27.94 45.23 2.83
C VAL A 137 27.96 44.34 4.07
N GLN A 138 27.76 44.92 5.25
CA GLN A 138 27.73 44.18 6.50
C GLN A 138 26.55 43.19 6.58
N LEU A 139 25.39 43.56 6.03
CA LEU A 139 24.24 42.67 5.94
C LEU A 139 24.52 41.48 5.00
N ILE A 140 25.08 41.73 3.83
CA ILE A 140 25.38 40.68 2.83
C ILE A 140 26.38 39.67 3.39
N LEU A 141 27.47 40.14 4.01
CA LEU A 141 28.47 39.27 4.64
C LEU A 141 27.86 38.48 5.82
N GLY A 142 27.08 39.15 6.68
CA GLY A 142 26.46 38.52 7.85
C GLY A 142 25.35 37.51 7.51
N LEU A 143 24.69 37.65 6.35
CA LEU A 143 23.72 36.67 5.84
C LEU A 143 24.41 35.38 5.37
N ALA A 144 25.65 35.46 4.89
CA ALA A 144 26.44 34.29 4.54
C ALA A 144 27.02 33.57 5.76
N GLU A 145 27.44 34.32 6.78
CA GLU A 145 28.10 33.81 7.99
C GLU A 145 27.14 33.16 9.00
N ARG A 146 25.90 33.65 9.13
CA ARG A 146 24.88 33.03 10.02
C ARG A 146 24.47 31.60 9.63
N GLY A 147 24.89 31.12 8.46
CA GLY A 147 24.67 29.74 8.01
C GLY A 147 25.82 28.76 8.28
N THR A 148 26.92 29.19 8.92
CA THR A 148 28.11 28.36 9.20
C THR A 148 28.33 28.06 10.69
N GLY A 149 27.38 28.42 11.56
CA GLY A 149 27.51 28.33 13.02
C GLY A 149 26.46 27.45 13.71
N HIS A 150 26.21 26.26 13.19
CA HIS A 150 25.52 25.21 13.93
C HIS A 150 26.15 23.85 13.62
N ASP A 151 27.33 23.64 14.20
CA ASP A 151 27.92 22.33 14.50
C ASP A 151 28.11 22.25 16.03
#